data_AF-A0A6J0WRR3-F1
#
_entry.id   AF-A0A6J0WRR3-F1
#
_cell.length_a   1.000
_cell.length_b   1.000
_cell.length_c   1.000
_cell.angle_alpha   90.00
_cell.angle_beta   90.00
_cell.angle_gamma   90.00
#
_symmetry.space_group_name_H-M   'P 1'
#
loop_
_entity.id
_entity.type
_entity.pdbx_description
1 polymer ?
#
loop_
_entity_poly.entity_id
_entity_poly.type
_entity_poly.pdbx_seq_one_letter_code
_entity_poly.pdbx_strand_id
1 'polypeptide(L)'
;MARRLQWRLALVDFEDGGGNTPLSEAAAGGQSLAIQLLAEQGASPNSKGAFGRTPLYRAAFGGYLEAVEVLLKLGADPRIYADDGSTPEQVASLDTVVSVLQSWDLSLTDAMLRNMEAERERRAREAARHKEAEAQRMNLKTQQLAKKQQQCHQQLQQAYCELNRRIAEHDKCERRGAGLAKLTLQAIKDAEEQVDRLQQEAQKAEEALALARLELREQTQEAEEEVPGLKCQVSELHDVLMKDVGDRIRTDGRWPLVIDPSGQAATFLRYQDTNYVDAVNPDHLRPERIRLALLGALRFGKPLVFDLREVDLFPAVQRQLEAVQPGLAQELLGRGLLEQERYLSLLRPTDGPEYGPNQFQEARLQHFRLLFVTKVRWPPAEQLQVLLPVRVQLPGGASSSPPQ
;
A
#
# COMPACT_ATOMS: atom_id res chain seq x y z
N MET A 1 -22.49 -3.71 17.09
CA MET A 1 -22.88 -3.57 18.51
C MET A 1 -21.78 -2.95 19.38
N ALA A 2 -20.51 -3.40 19.27
CA ALA A 2 -19.39 -2.85 20.05
C ALA A 2 -19.20 -1.32 19.94
N ARG A 3 -19.23 -0.74 18.73
CA ARG A 3 -19.19 0.72 18.54
C ARG A 3 -20.32 1.44 19.31
N ARG A 4 -21.54 0.89 19.31
CA ARG A 4 -22.70 1.51 19.98
C ARG A 4 -22.58 1.47 21.52
N LEU A 5 -21.94 0.44 22.07
CA LEU A 5 -21.59 0.34 23.50
C LEU A 5 -20.43 1.28 23.86
N GLN A 6 -19.41 1.37 23.01
CA GLN A 6 -18.29 2.30 23.18
C GLN A 6 -18.74 3.76 23.15
N TRP A 7 -19.64 4.11 22.23
CA TRP A 7 -20.28 5.44 22.17
C TRP A 7 -21.18 5.72 23.38
N ARG A 8 -21.83 4.71 23.98
CA ARG A 8 -22.63 4.87 25.20
C ARG A 8 -21.76 5.08 26.45
N LEU A 9 -20.65 4.35 26.56
CA LEU A 9 -19.67 4.53 27.64
C LEU A 9 -18.95 5.88 27.52
N ALA A 10 -18.60 6.31 26.31
CA ALA A 10 -18.02 7.63 26.06
C ALA A 10 -18.97 8.80 26.37
N LEU A 11 -20.30 8.56 26.42
CA LEU A 11 -21.28 9.59 26.73
C LEU A 11 -21.41 9.87 28.24
N VAL A 12 -21.15 8.86 29.08
CA VAL A 12 -21.40 8.97 30.53
C VAL A 12 -20.25 9.56 31.33
N ASP A 13 -19.04 9.54 30.77
CA ASP A 13 -17.85 10.22 31.30
C ASP A 13 -17.51 11.51 30.51
N PHE A 14 -18.41 12.01 29.65
CA PHE A 14 -18.16 13.26 28.92
C PHE A 14 -18.13 14.44 29.89
N GLU A 15 -17.08 15.25 29.80
CA GLU A 15 -16.88 16.38 30.69
C GLU A 15 -17.52 17.65 30.12
N ASP A 16 -18.15 18.46 30.99
CA ASP A 16 -18.54 19.82 30.63
C ASP A 16 -17.30 20.73 30.45
N GLY A 17 -17.52 22.00 30.08
CA GLY A 17 -16.42 22.96 29.91
C GLY A 17 -15.60 23.24 31.18
N GLY A 18 -16.04 22.75 32.34
CA GLY A 18 -15.33 22.80 33.62
C GLY A 18 -14.70 21.47 34.03
N GLY A 19 -14.75 20.42 33.20
CA GLY A 19 -14.21 19.11 33.52
C GLY A 19 -15.17 18.20 34.30
N ASN A 20 -16.42 18.59 34.53
CA ASN A 20 -17.35 17.81 35.36
C ASN A 20 -18.09 16.75 34.55
N THR A 21 -18.12 15.53 35.08
CA THR A 21 -18.91 14.44 34.52
C THR A 21 -20.38 14.52 34.94
N PRO A 22 -21.32 13.92 34.19
CA PRO A 22 -22.73 13.79 34.60
C PRO A 22 -22.90 13.21 36.00
N LEU A 23 -22.03 12.26 36.40
CA LEU A 23 -22.07 11.65 37.73
C LEU A 23 -21.59 12.63 38.82
N SER A 24 -20.63 13.51 38.51
CA SER A 24 -20.19 14.60 39.40
C SER A 24 -21.31 15.64 39.63
N GLU A 25 -22.05 16.00 38.58
CA GLU A 25 -23.19 16.93 38.68
C GLU A 25 -24.39 16.30 39.41
N ALA A 26 -24.69 15.02 39.16
CA ALA A 26 -25.73 14.30 39.92
C ALA A 26 -25.41 14.24 41.43
N ALA A 27 -24.14 14.06 41.78
CA ALA A 27 -23.66 14.10 43.17
C ALA A 27 -23.73 15.51 43.79
N ALA A 28 -23.44 16.55 43.01
CA ALA A 28 -23.59 17.95 43.42
C ALA A 28 -25.05 18.33 43.72
N GLY A 29 -26.01 17.68 43.06
CA GLY A 29 -27.44 17.83 43.30
C GLY A 29 -28.04 16.82 44.29
N GLY A 30 -27.24 15.92 44.87
CA GLY A 30 -27.71 14.90 45.81
C GLY A 30 -28.63 13.83 45.21
N GLN A 31 -28.61 13.63 43.90
CA GLN A 31 -29.56 12.76 43.19
C GLN A 31 -29.12 11.29 43.21
N SER A 32 -29.39 10.58 44.32
CA SER A 32 -28.99 9.18 44.54
C SER A 32 -29.38 8.22 43.40
N LEU A 33 -30.60 8.32 42.88
CA LEU A 33 -31.08 7.48 41.78
C LEU A 33 -30.34 7.75 40.46
N ALA A 34 -30.02 9.02 40.16
CA ALA A 34 -29.26 9.38 38.97
C ALA A 34 -27.82 8.86 39.06
N ILE A 35 -27.21 8.92 40.25
CA ILE A 35 -25.88 8.36 40.50
C ILE A 35 -25.86 6.85 40.23
N GLN A 36 -26.84 6.10 40.74
CA GLN A 36 -26.95 4.66 40.49
C GLN A 36 -27.07 4.35 39.00
N LEU A 37 -27.99 5.04 38.30
CA LEU A 37 -28.20 4.84 36.87
C LEU A 37 -26.93 5.12 36.05
N LEU A 38 -26.22 6.21 36.36
CA LEU A 38 -24.98 6.57 35.65
C LEU A 38 -23.86 5.55 35.91
N ALA A 39 -23.72 5.07 37.14
CA ALA A 39 -22.75 4.03 37.48
C ALA A 39 -23.06 2.69 36.78
N GLU A 40 -24.34 2.30 36.67
CA GLU A 40 -24.77 1.13 35.90
C GLU A 40 -24.42 1.25 34.40
N GLN A 41 -24.43 2.48 33.86
CA GLN A 41 -23.98 2.75 32.50
C GLN A 41 -22.44 2.84 32.36
N GLY A 42 -21.70 2.71 33.46
CA GLY A 42 -20.23 2.63 33.48
C GLY A 42 -19.51 3.92 33.88
N ALA A 43 -20.23 4.96 34.36
CA ALA A 43 -19.62 6.20 34.83
C ALA A 43 -18.69 5.96 36.03
N SER A 44 -17.54 6.63 36.06
CA SER A 44 -16.57 6.42 37.15
C SER A 44 -16.93 7.21 38.42
N PRO A 45 -17.13 6.56 39.58
CA PRO A 45 -17.43 7.24 40.85
C PRO A 45 -16.25 8.05 41.40
N ASN A 46 -15.04 7.81 40.88
CA ASN A 46 -13.79 8.48 41.26
C ASN A 46 -13.30 9.46 40.18
N SER A 47 -14.16 9.82 39.23
CA SER A 47 -13.83 10.87 38.24
C SER A 47 -13.48 12.18 38.96
N LYS A 48 -12.44 12.86 38.50
CA LYS A 48 -12.04 14.16 39.04
C LYS A 48 -12.59 15.25 38.13
N GLY A 49 -13.54 16.01 38.66
CA GLY A 49 -14.08 17.17 37.96
C GLY A 49 -13.25 18.44 38.17
N ALA A 50 -13.90 19.59 38.01
CA ALA A 50 -13.33 20.90 38.33
C ALA A 50 -12.67 20.90 39.73
N PHE A 51 -11.46 21.45 39.80
CA PHE A 51 -10.64 21.53 41.02
C PHE A 51 -10.31 20.16 41.64
N GLY A 52 -10.24 19.11 40.82
CA GLY A 52 -9.90 17.77 41.26
C GLY A 52 -10.96 17.11 42.15
N ARG A 53 -12.16 17.71 42.25
CA ARG A 53 -13.24 17.27 43.14
C ARG A 53 -13.91 16.03 42.60
N THR A 54 -14.02 14.99 43.43
CA THR A 54 -14.75 13.77 43.10
C THR A 54 -16.26 13.95 43.32
N PRO A 55 -17.10 13.10 42.71
CA PRO A 55 -18.51 13.01 43.04
C PRO A 55 -18.77 12.88 44.56
N LEU A 56 -17.98 12.06 45.25
CA LEU A 56 -18.08 11.87 46.70
C LEU A 56 -17.78 13.16 47.47
N TYR A 57 -16.76 13.91 47.04
CA TYR A 57 -16.44 15.23 47.61
C TYR A 57 -17.64 16.18 47.49
N ARG A 58 -18.26 16.26 46.30
CA ARG A 58 -19.40 17.15 46.06
C ARG A 58 -20.64 16.76 46.86
N ALA A 59 -20.93 15.46 46.96
CA ALA A 59 -22.03 14.96 47.79
C ALA A 59 -21.81 15.26 49.28
N ALA A 60 -20.57 15.10 49.77
CA ALA A 60 -20.22 15.41 51.15
C ALA A 60 -20.32 16.91 51.45
N PHE A 61 -19.77 17.76 50.57
CA PHE A 61 -19.88 19.21 50.68
C PHE A 61 -21.35 19.69 50.70
N GLY A 62 -22.21 19.08 49.87
CA GLY A 62 -23.65 19.37 49.87
C GLY A 62 -24.44 18.78 51.04
N GLY A 63 -23.83 17.93 51.88
CA GLY A 63 -24.50 17.27 53.00
C GLY A 63 -25.49 16.17 52.57
N TYR A 64 -25.36 15.62 51.36
CA TYR A 64 -26.31 14.65 50.81
C TYR A 64 -25.98 13.22 51.27
N LEU A 65 -26.45 12.86 52.47
CA LEU A 65 -26.17 11.56 53.10
C LEU A 65 -26.46 10.35 52.20
N GLU A 66 -27.64 10.31 51.57
CA GLU A 66 -28.03 9.19 50.71
C GLU A 66 -27.12 9.06 49.48
N ALA A 67 -26.73 10.20 48.88
CA ALA A 67 -25.80 10.20 47.75
C ALA A 67 -24.40 9.74 48.16
N VAL A 68 -23.92 10.13 49.34
CA VAL A 68 -22.64 9.67 49.92
C VAL A 68 -22.63 8.16 50.10
N GLU A 69 -23.67 7.59 50.75
CA GLU A 69 -23.76 6.14 50.96
C GLU A 69 -23.81 5.36 49.64
N VAL A 70 -24.56 5.86 48.66
CA VAL A 70 -24.67 5.26 47.34
C VAL A 70 -23.31 5.29 46.62
N LEU A 71 -22.61 6.42 46.63
CA LEU A 71 -21.29 6.55 46.01
C LEU A 71 -20.26 5.61 46.65
N LEU A 72 -20.24 5.50 47.98
CA LEU A 72 -19.37 4.56 48.70
C LEU A 72 -19.66 3.10 48.31
N LYS A 73 -20.94 2.71 48.22
CA LYS A 73 -21.35 1.37 47.75
C LYS A 73 -20.99 1.09 46.29
N LEU A 74 -20.82 2.14 45.48
CA LEU A 74 -20.38 2.06 44.09
C LEU A 74 -18.84 2.08 43.95
N GLY A 75 -18.10 2.17 45.05
CA GLY A 75 -16.63 2.16 45.04
C GLY A 75 -15.99 3.55 44.94
N ALA A 76 -16.70 4.61 45.33
CA ALA A 76 -16.08 5.92 45.52
C ALA A 76 -15.07 5.85 46.68
N ASP A 77 -13.86 6.36 46.44
CA ASP A 77 -12.77 6.32 47.42
C ASP A 77 -12.77 7.61 48.27
N PRO A 78 -13.09 7.51 49.58
CA PRO A 78 -13.11 8.67 50.48
C PRO A 78 -11.73 9.27 50.73
N ARG A 79 -10.64 8.62 50.29
CA ARG A 79 -9.25 9.09 50.47
C ARG A 79 -8.79 10.03 49.37
N ILE A 80 -9.55 10.18 48.27
CA ILE A 80 -9.16 11.05 47.16
C ILE A 80 -9.34 12.52 47.57
N TYR A 81 -8.23 13.26 47.58
CA TYR A 81 -8.21 14.70 47.84
C TYR A 81 -8.53 15.51 46.57
N ALA A 82 -9.21 16.65 46.78
CA ALA A 82 -9.36 17.70 45.79
C ALA A 82 -8.05 18.51 45.63
N ASP A 83 -7.97 19.39 44.63
CA ASP A 83 -6.75 20.15 44.34
C ASP A 83 -6.34 21.11 45.48
N ASP A 84 -7.29 21.49 46.35
CA ASP A 84 -7.04 22.25 47.57
C ASP A 84 -6.48 21.41 48.73
N GLY A 85 -6.29 20.10 48.51
CA GLY A 85 -5.79 19.14 49.50
C GLY A 85 -6.84 18.59 50.45
N SER A 86 -8.10 19.03 50.34
CA SER A 86 -9.17 18.62 51.26
C SER A 86 -9.76 17.26 50.86
N THR A 87 -10.12 16.46 51.86
CA THR A 87 -10.87 15.20 51.67
C THR A 87 -12.39 15.43 51.78
N PRO A 88 -13.23 14.52 51.23
CA PRO A 88 -14.69 14.59 51.40
C PRO A 88 -15.14 14.71 52.86
N GLU A 89 -14.42 14.08 53.79
CA GLU A 89 -14.69 14.15 55.23
C GLU A 89 -14.50 15.58 55.78
N GLN A 90 -13.39 16.24 55.41
CA GLN A 90 -13.03 17.56 55.93
C GLN A 90 -13.98 18.67 55.45
N VAL A 91 -14.64 18.46 54.31
CA VAL A 91 -15.56 19.45 53.72
C VAL A 91 -17.03 19.11 53.95
N ALA A 92 -17.32 18.03 54.67
CA ALA A 92 -18.69 17.57 54.88
C ALA A 92 -19.52 18.59 55.68
N SER A 93 -20.68 18.97 55.15
CA SER A 93 -21.55 19.97 55.79
C SER A 93 -22.34 19.44 57.00
N LEU A 94 -22.43 18.12 57.18
CA LEU A 94 -23.21 17.47 58.25
C LEU A 94 -22.37 16.46 59.04
N ASP A 95 -22.48 16.47 60.37
CA ASP A 95 -21.82 15.51 61.26
C ASP A 95 -22.19 14.06 60.96
N THR A 96 -23.40 13.81 60.46
CA THR A 96 -23.86 12.48 60.04
C THR A 96 -23.06 11.95 58.86
N VAL A 97 -22.70 12.82 57.90
CA VAL A 97 -21.87 12.45 56.75
C VAL A 97 -20.43 12.18 57.18
N VAL A 98 -19.89 13.00 58.10
CA VAL A 98 -18.56 12.77 58.71
C VAL A 98 -18.51 11.39 59.38
N SER A 99 -19.53 11.07 60.20
CA SER A 99 -19.63 9.77 60.87
C SER A 99 -19.67 8.58 59.89
N VAL A 100 -20.42 8.69 58.79
CA VAL A 100 -20.44 7.65 57.75
C VAL A 100 -19.08 7.48 57.09
N LEU A 101 -18.40 8.58 56.74
CA LEU A 101 -17.08 8.51 56.10
C LEU A 101 -16.01 7.93 57.04
N GLN A 102 -16.04 8.27 58.32
CA GLN A 102 -15.11 7.75 59.34
C GLN A 102 -15.33 6.27 59.67
N SER A 103 -16.60 5.84 59.68
CA SER A 103 -16.98 4.45 59.98
C SER A 103 -16.93 3.52 58.77
N TRP A 104 -16.66 4.06 57.56
CA TRP A 104 -16.63 3.28 56.33
C TRP A 104 -15.47 2.28 56.29
N ASP A 105 -15.78 1.04 55.91
CA ASP A 105 -14.76 0.00 55.75
C ASP A 105 -13.95 0.22 54.46
N LEU A 106 -12.75 0.76 54.62
CA LEU A 106 -11.82 0.97 53.51
C LEU A 106 -11.43 -0.33 52.79
N SER A 107 -11.49 -1.49 53.45
CA SER A 107 -11.18 -2.78 52.82
C SER A 107 -12.19 -3.15 51.73
N LEU A 108 -13.46 -2.73 51.90
CA LEU A 108 -14.50 -2.88 50.89
C LEU A 108 -14.18 -2.03 49.65
N THR A 109 -13.71 -0.79 49.87
CA THR A 109 -13.30 0.13 48.80
C THR A 109 -12.11 -0.43 48.03
N ASP A 110 -11.09 -0.91 48.73
CA ASP A 110 -9.90 -1.53 48.10
C ASP A 110 -10.29 -2.78 47.29
N ALA A 111 -11.22 -3.60 47.78
CA ALA A 111 -11.72 -4.76 47.04
C ALA A 111 -12.51 -4.36 45.78
N MET A 112 -13.36 -3.35 45.87
CA MET A 112 -14.11 -2.81 44.73
C MET A 112 -13.18 -2.21 43.66
N LEU A 113 -12.17 -1.43 44.07
CA LEU A 113 -11.19 -0.84 43.16
C LEU A 113 -10.40 -1.91 42.41
N ARG A 114 -9.90 -2.94 43.12
CA ARG A 114 -9.22 -4.07 42.47
C ARG A 114 -10.10 -4.80 41.46
N ASN A 115 -11.39 -4.98 41.77
CA ASN A 115 -12.32 -5.64 40.85
C ASN A 115 -12.60 -4.75 39.61
N MET A 116 -12.80 -3.45 39.80
CA MET A 116 -12.97 -2.50 38.70
C MET A 116 -11.74 -2.41 37.79
N GLU A 117 -10.54 -2.38 38.38
CA GLU A 117 -9.26 -2.42 37.64
C GLU A 117 -9.10 -3.72 36.87
N ALA A 118 -9.33 -4.88 37.51
CA ALA A 118 -9.25 -6.18 36.86
C ALA A 118 -10.22 -6.31 35.68
N GLU A 119 -11.45 -5.79 35.83
CA GLU A 119 -12.46 -5.80 34.76
C GLU A 119 -12.10 -4.80 33.63
N ARG A 120 -11.54 -3.63 33.95
CA ARG A 120 -11.01 -2.68 32.96
C ARG A 120 -9.87 -3.30 32.16
N GLU A 121 -8.91 -3.93 32.84
CA GLU A 121 -7.80 -4.63 32.19
C GLU A 121 -8.31 -5.79 31.32
N ARG A 122 -9.27 -6.57 31.81
CA ARG A 122 -9.88 -7.65 31.03
C ARG A 122 -10.53 -7.12 29.76
N ARG A 123 -11.34 -6.06 29.83
CA ARG A 123 -11.96 -5.42 28.65
C ARG A 123 -10.92 -4.85 27.71
N ALA A 124 -9.86 -4.23 28.22
CA ALA A 124 -8.76 -3.73 27.41
C ALA A 124 -8.02 -4.87 26.69
N ARG A 125 -7.77 -5.99 27.37
CA ARG A 125 -7.17 -7.20 26.79
C ARG A 125 -8.08 -7.83 25.73
N GLU A 126 -9.39 -7.92 25.98
CA GLU A 126 -10.37 -8.42 25.02
C GLU A 126 -10.45 -7.52 23.77
N ALA A 127 -10.47 -6.19 23.96
CA ALA A 127 -10.46 -5.22 22.86
C ALA A 127 -9.15 -5.27 22.06
N ALA A 128 -8.00 -5.39 22.73
CA ALA A 128 -6.70 -5.54 22.10
C ALA A 128 -6.63 -6.83 21.27
N ARG A 129 -7.10 -7.96 21.83
CA ARG A 129 -7.19 -9.24 21.10
C ARG A 129 -8.09 -9.15 19.87
N HIS A 130 -9.24 -8.47 19.98
CA HIS A 130 -10.13 -8.26 18.84
C HIS A 130 -9.45 -7.43 17.74
N LYS A 131 -8.80 -6.32 18.12
CA LYS A 131 -8.06 -5.47 17.19
C LYS A 131 -6.91 -6.22 16.50
N GLU A 132 -6.16 -7.03 17.25
CA GLU A 132 -5.10 -7.87 16.71
C GLU A 132 -5.65 -8.94 15.74
N ALA A 133 -6.74 -9.62 16.11
CA ALA A 133 -7.38 -10.61 15.25
C ALA A 133 -7.92 -10.00 13.95
N GLU A 134 -8.50 -8.79 14.02
CA GLU A 134 -8.92 -8.04 12.83
C GLU A 134 -7.73 -7.69 11.93
N ALA A 135 -6.64 -7.17 12.50
CA ALA A 135 -5.42 -6.86 11.75
C ALA A 135 -4.81 -8.11 11.08
N GLN A 136 -4.73 -9.23 11.81
CA GLN A 136 -4.27 -10.51 11.27
C GLN A 136 -5.16 -11.00 10.11
N ARG A 137 -6.50 -10.88 10.26
CA ARG A 137 -7.45 -11.24 9.21
C ARG A 137 -7.27 -10.39 7.95
N MET A 138 -7.10 -9.08 8.11
CA MET A 138 -6.88 -8.16 6.98
C MET A 138 -5.55 -8.42 6.28
N ASN A 139 -4.49 -8.70 7.03
CA ASN A 139 -3.20 -9.11 6.48
C ASN A 139 -3.31 -10.43 5.69
N LEU A 140 -3.99 -11.44 6.24
CA LEU A 140 -4.19 -12.72 5.57
C LEU A 140 -5.02 -12.55 4.27
N LYS A 141 -6.08 -11.74 4.30
CA LYS A 141 -6.88 -11.39 3.11
C LYS A 141 -6.00 -10.76 2.02
N THR A 142 -5.14 -9.81 2.39
CA THR A 142 -4.22 -9.14 1.47
C THR A 142 -3.22 -10.12 0.85
N GLN A 143 -2.65 -11.03 1.65
CA GLN A 143 -1.75 -12.08 1.15
C GLN A 143 -2.44 -13.05 0.18
N GLN A 144 -3.68 -13.46 0.48
CA GLN A 144 -4.46 -14.34 -0.41
C GLN A 144 -4.78 -13.66 -1.74
N LEU A 145 -5.18 -12.39 -1.72
CA LEU A 145 -5.43 -11.60 -2.93
C LEU A 145 -4.15 -11.41 -3.76
N ALA A 146 -3.01 -11.20 -3.11
CA ALA A 146 -1.72 -11.11 -3.79
C ALA A 146 -1.35 -12.42 -4.50
N LYS A 147 -1.56 -13.58 -3.85
CA LYS A 147 -1.37 -14.89 -4.49
C LYS A 147 -2.31 -15.08 -5.69
N LYS A 148 -3.57 -14.68 -5.57
CA LYS A 148 -4.55 -14.76 -6.67
C LYS A 148 -4.14 -13.88 -7.85
N GLN A 149 -3.71 -12.64 -7.59
CA GLN A 149 -3.19 -11.74 -8.63
C GLN A 149 -2.01 -12.39 -9.37
N GLN A 150 -1.05 -12.96 -8.65
CA GLN A 150 0.10 -13.64 -9.25
C GLN A 150 -0.33 -14.82 -10.12
N GLN A 151 -1.30 -15.63 -9.68
CA GLN A 151 -1.83 -16.75 -10.47
C GLN A 151 -2.52 -16.27 -11.76
N CYS A 152 -3.38 -15.25 -11.67
CA CYS A 152 -4.02 -14.66 -12.86
C CYS A 152 -2.98 -14.13 -13.84
N HIS A 153 -1.93 -13.50 -13.34
CA HIS A 153 -0.84 -12.99 -14.18
C HIS A 153 -0.07 -14.11 -14.90
N GLN A 154 0.22 -15.20 -14.21
CA GLN A 154 0.86 -16.38 -14.80
C GLN A 154 -0.01 -17.02 -15.89
N GLN A 155 -1.32 -17.15 -15.65
CA GLN A 155 -2.27 -17.68 -16.64
C GLN A 155 -2.35 -16.77 -17.86
N LEU A 156 -2.40 -15.45 -17.65
CA LEU A 156 -2.40 -14.48 -18.74
C LEU A 156 -1.12 -14.57 -19.57
N GLN A 157 0.04 -14.67 -18.93
CA GLN A 157 1.32 -14.87 -19.62
C GLN A 157 1.35 -16.15 -20.46
N GLN A 158 0.81 -17.26 -19.94
CA GLN A 158 0.68 -18.52 -20.67
C GLN A 158 -0.23 -18.37 -21.90
N ALA A 159 -1.36 -17.67 -21.75
CA ALA A 159 -2.28 -17.43 -22.87
C ALA A 159 -1.64 -16.58 -23.98
N TYR A 160 -0.87 -15.55 -23.63
CA TYR A 160 -0.08 -14.81 -24.62
C TYR A 160 0.95 -15.68 -25.35
N CYS A 161 1.63 -16.58 -24.62
CA CYS A 161 2.57 -17.51 -25.25
C CYS A 161 1.87 -18.44 -26.24
N GLU A 162 0.68 -18.93 -25.91
CA GLU A 162 -0.12 -19.78 -26.79
C GLU A 162 -0.65 -19.01 -28.00
N LEU A 163 -1.17 -17.78 -27.81
CA LEU A 163 -1.57 -16.91 -28.92
C LEU A 163 -0.42 -16.69 -29.90
N ASN A 164 0.77 -16.37 -29.39
CA ASN A 164 1.98 -16.20 -30.19
C ASN A 164 2.37 -17.47 -30.95
N ARG A 165 2.20 -18.63 -30.32
CA ARG A 165 2.39 -19.92 -30.99
C ARG A 165 1.40 -20.11 -32.15
N ARG A 166 0.12 -19.79 -31.96
CA ARG A 166 -0.92 -19.91 -33.01
C ARG A 166 -0.68 -18.96 -34.18
N ILE A 167 -0.25 -17.73 -33.91
CA ILE A 167 0.17 -16.77 -34.93
C ILE A 167 1.33 -17.36 -35.76
N ALA A 168 2.37 -17.90 -35.10
CA ALA A 168 3.50 -18.49 -35.79
C ALA A 168 3.13 -19.76 -36.60
N GLU A 169 2.17 -20.56 -36.13
CA GLU A 169 1.62 -21.70 -36.87
C GLU A 169 0.88 -21.25 -38.14
N HIS A 170 0.06 -20.20 -38.03
CA HIS A 170 -0.64 -19.60 -39.17
C HIS A 170 0.32 -19.05 -40.21
N ASP A 171 1.32 -18.26 -39.81
CA ASP A 171 2.32 -17.70 -40.74
C ASP A 171 3.09 -18.77 -41.50
N LYS A 172 3.33 -19.94 -40.87
CA LYS A 172 3.98 -21.09 -41.52
C LYS A 172 3.04 -21.76 -42.51
N CYS A 173 1.75 -21.88 -42.19
CA CYS A 173 0.74 -22.44 -43.09
C CYS A 173 0.54 -21.56 -44.33
N GLU A 174 0.43 -20.24 -44.14
CA GLU A 174 0.36 -19.24 -45.22
C GLU A 174 1.57 -19.33 -46.15
N ARG A 175 2.79 -19.32 -45.59
CA ARG A 175 4.03 -19.44 -46.38
C ARG A 175 4.15 -20.74 -47.17
N ARG A 176 3.55 -21.83 -46.68
CA ARG A 176 3.58 -23.15 -47.34
C ARG A 176 2.43 -23.37 -48.31
N GLY A 177 1.48 -22.43 -48.43
CA GLY A 177 0.28 -22.58 -49.25
C GLY A 177 -0.60 -23.75 -48.81
N ALA A 178 -0.55 -24.14 -47.53
CA ALA A 178 -1.37 -25.21 -47.01
C ALA A 178 -2.82 -24.71 -46.83
N GLY A 179 -3.83 -25.40 -47.37
CA GLY A 179 -5.26 -25.04 -47.27
C GLY A 179 -5.86 -25.04 -45.85
N LEU A 180 -5.03 -24.94 -44.81
CA LEU A 180 -5.37 -24.90 -43.38
C LEU A 180 -5.40 -23.46 -42.83
N ALA A 181 -5.21 -22.45 -43.67
CA ALA A 181 -5.22 -21.03 -43.28
C ALA A 181 -6.47 -20.63 -42.47
N LYS A 182 -7.66 -21.10 -42.89
CA LYS A 182 -8.92 -20.79 -42.20
C LYS A 182 -9.02 -21.40 -40.79
N LEU A 183 -8.50 -22.62 -40.60
CA LEU A 183 -8.50 -23.30 -39.30
C LEU A 183 -7.50 -22.68 -38.34
N THR A 184 -6.30 -22.35 -38.83
CA THR A 184 -5.27 -21.68 -38.03
C THR A 184 -5.69 -20.25 -37.64
N LEU A 185 -6.39 -19.54 -38.51
CA LEU A 185 -6.95 -18.21 -38.20
C LEU A 185 -8.08 -18.28 -37.16
N GLN A 186 -8.92 -19.33 -37.19
CA GLN A 186 -9.90 -19.55 -36.13
C GLN A 186 -9.21 -19.84 -34.78
N ALA A 187 -8.16 -20.66 -34.77
CA ALA A 187 -7.38 -20.93 -33.56
C ALA A 187 -6.71 -19.68 -32.97
N ILE A 188 -6.32 -18.70 -33.81
CA ILE A 188 -5.86 -17.38 -33.35
C ILE A 188 -7.00 -16.65 -32.65
N LYS A 189 -8.18 -16.54 -33.28
CA LYS A 189 -9.34 -15.86 -32.67
C LYS A 189 -9.73 -16.46 -31.33
N ASP A 190 -9.78 -17.78 -31.24
CA ASP A 190 -10.11 -18.48 -29.98
C ASP A 190 -9.06 -18.18 -28.90
N ALA A 191 -7.77 -18.06 -29.28
CA ALA A 191 -6.70 -17.68 -28.37
C ALA A 191 -6.74 -16.19 -27.98
N GLU A 192 -7.13 -15.29 -28.89
CA GLU A 192 -7.36 -13.86 -28.62
C GLU A 192 -8.50 -13.68 -27.61
N GLU A 193 -9.65 -14.35 -27.81
CA GLU A 193 -10.77 -14.31 -26.87
C GLU A 193 -10.38 -14.83 -25.48
N GLN A 194 -9.53 -15.86 -25.43
CA GLN A 194 -8.98 -16.39 -24.19
C GLN A 194 -8.05 -15.38 -23.48
N VAL A 195 -7.23 -14.65 -24.22
CA VAL A 195 -6.37 -13.57 -23.69
C VAL A 195 -7.23 -12.44 -23.14
N ASP A 196 -8.23 -11.98 -23.88
CA ASP A 196 -9.13 -10.88 -23.47
C ASP A 196 -9.86 -11.23 -22.16
N ARG A 197 -10.35 -12.47 -22.03
CA ARG A 197 -10.99 -12.93 -20.79
C ARG A 197 -10.02 -12.90 -19.61
N LEU A 198 -8.81 -13.43 -19.79
CA LEU A 198 -7.79 -13.47 -18.73
C LEU A 198 -7.26 -12.08 -18.35
N GLN A 199 -7.20 -11.13 -19.30
CA GLN A 199 -6.88 -9.73 -19.00
C GLN A 199 -7.91 -9.13 -18.05
N GLN A 200 -9.20 -9.32 -18.32
CA GLN A 200 -10.27 -8.82 -17.44
C GLN A 200 -10.21 -9.46 -16.05
N GLU A 201 -9.90 -10.75 -15.96
CA GLU A 201 -9.73 -11.45 -14.69
C GLU A 201 -8.51 -10.92 -13.90
N ALA A 202 -7.38 -10.70 -14.59
CA ALA A 202 -6.17 -10.14 -14.00
C ALA A 202 -6.41 -8.70 -13.48
N GLN A 203 -7.11 -7.87 -14.24
CA GLN A 203 -7.47 -6.51 -13.83
C GLN A 203 -8.36 -6.52 -12.58
N LYS A 204 -9.39 -7.37 -12.55
CA LYS A 204 -10.26 -7.52 -11.36
C LYS A 204 -9.48 -7.98 -10.12
N ALA A 205 -8.52 -8.88 -10.30
CA ALA A 205 -7.67 -9.35 -9.21
C ALA A 205 -6.74 -8.22 -8.69
N GLU A 206 -6.20 -7.39 -9.58
CA GLU A 206 -5.38 -6.24 -9.23
C GLU A 206 -6.19 -5.17 -8.49
N GLU A 207 -7.39 -4.84 -8.96
CA GLU A 207 -8.30 -3.89 -8.30
C GLU A 207 -8.70 -4.38 -6.90
N ALA A 208 -9.04 -5.66 -6.75
CA ALA A 208 -9.38 -6.24 -5.46
C ALA A 208 -8.21 -6.18 -4.47
N LEU A 209 -6.97 -6.44 -4.93
CA LEU A 209 -5.77 -6.32 -4.10
C LEU A 209 -5.49 -4.85 -3.72
N ALA A 210 -5.67 -3.93 -4.65
CA ALA A 210 -5.47 -2.50 -4.41
C ALA A 210 -6.44 -1.98 -3.34
N LEU A 211 -7.72 -2.35 -3.43
CA LEU A 211 -8.73 -2.00 -2.42
C LEU A 211 -8.40 -2.60 -1.05
N ALA A 212 -7.99 -3.88 -0.99
CA ALA A 212 -7.62 -4.51 0.27
C ALA A 212 -6.39 -3.86 0.94
N ARG A 213 -5.40 -3.42 0.14
CA ARG A 213 -4.25 -2.67 0.64
C ARG A 213 -4.63 -1.27 1.14
N LEU A 214 -5.58 -0.61 0.47
CA LEU A 214 -6.11 0.67 0.92
C LEU A 214 -6.85 0.52 2.26
N GLU A 215 -7.74 -0.47 2.38
CA GLU A 215 -8.44 -0.79 3.63
C GLU A 215 -7.46 -1.04 4.79
N LEU A 216 -6.36 -1.75 4.53
CA LEU A 216 -5.33 -2.02 5.53
C LEU A 216 -4.64 -0.72 5.99
N ARG A 217 -4.26 0.15 5.06
CA ARG A 217 -3.62 1.44 5.34
C ARG A 217 -4.50 2.39 6.16
N GLU A 218 -5.78 2.50 5.79
CA GLU A 218 -6.74 3.32 6.54
C GLU A 218 -6.87 2.87 8.00
N GLN A 219 -6.70 1.57 8.26
CA GLN A 219 -6.76 1.01 9.62
C GLN A 219 -5.44 1.14 10.39
N THR A 220 -4.29 1.09 9.71
CA THR A 220 -2.97 1.16 10.37
C THR A 220 -2.51 2.59 10.67
N GLN A 221 -3.16 3.63 10.10
CA GLN A 221 -2.66 5.02 10.16
C GLN A 221 -1.18 5.10 9.74
N GLU A 222 -0.73 4.17 8.90
CA GLU A 222 0.62 4.23 8.34
C GLU A 222 0.66 5.41 7.36
N ALA A 223 1.57 6.36 7.62
CA ALA A 223 1.89 7.43 6.70
C ALA A 223 2.17 6.84 5.32
N GLU A 224 1.83 7.58 4.26
CA GLU A 224 2.03 7.18 2.86
C GLU A 224 3.37 6.46 2.69
N GLU A 225 3.37 5.13 2.59
CA GLU A 225 4.54 4.39 2.15
C GLU A 225 4.86 4.95 0.77
N GLU A 226 5.90 5.79 0.70
CA GLU A 226 6.34 6.38 -0.55
C GLU A 226 6.69 5.24 -1.49
N VAL A 227 5.84 5.05 -2.50
CA VAL A 227 6.05 4.01 -3.48
C VAL A 227 7.42 4.23 -4.11
N PRO A 228 8.35 3.27 -4.03
CA PRO A 228 9.71 3.46 -4.50
C PRO A 228 9.72 3.73 -6.01
N GLY A 229 10.56 4.70 -6.39
CA GLY A 229 10.77 5.11 -7.77
C GLY A 229 10.72 6.61 -7.99
N LEU A 230 11.30 7.05 -9.10
CA LEU A 230 11.24 8.43 -9.54
C LEU A 230 9.81 8.75 -9.99
N LYS A 231 9.19 9.75 -9.37
CA LYS A 231 7.87 10.24 -9.77
C LYS A 231 8.05 11.34 -10.82
N CYS A 232 7.32 11.26 -11.94
CA CYS A 232 7.34 12.31 -12.97
C CYS A 232 6.00 12.38 -13.73
N GLN A 233 5.74 13.53 -14.35
CA GLN A 233 4.62 13.68 -15.29
C GLN A 233 4.99 13.18 -16.68
N VAL A 234 3.99 12.91 -17.53
CA VAL A 234 4.22 12.52 -18.94
C VAL A 234 5.03 13.59 -19.69
N SER A 235 4.78 14.88 -19.40
CA SER A 235 5.50 16.02 -19.99
C SER A 235 6.99 16.06 -19.63
N GLU A 236 7.36 15.47 -18.49
CA GLU A 236 8.73 15.46 -17.97
C GLU A 236 9.53 14.22 -18.44
N LEU A 237 8.87 13.25 -19.09
CA LEU A 237 9.52 12.00 -19.50
C LEU A 237 10.74 12.22 -20.39
N HIS A 238 10.72 13.23 -21.26
CA HIS A 238 11.88 13.55 -22.09
C HIS A 238 13.08 13.98 -21.23
N ASP A 239 12.84 14.88 -20.27
CA ASP A 239 13.90 15.41 -19.41
C ASP A 239 14.42 14.36 -18.43
N VAL A 240 13.54 13.53 -17.89
CA VAL A 240 13.90 12.43 -16.98
C VAL A 240 14.66 11.33 -17.71
N LEU A 241 14.15 10.83 -18.85
CA LEU A 241 14.71 9.62 -19.49
C LEU A 241 15.85 9.93 -20.46
N MET A 242 15.76 11.03 -21.21
CA MET A 242 16.72 11.32 -22.28
C MET A 242 17.85 12.24 -21.80
N LYS A 243 17.51 13.29 -21.07
CA LYS A 243 18.50 14.24 -20.53
C LYS A 243 19.05 13.82 -19.17
N ASP A 244 18.37 12.93 -18.46
CA ASP A 244 18.70 12.53 -17.09
C ASP A 244 18.87 13.75 -16.17
N VAL A 245 17.87 14.64 -16.16
CA VAL A 245 17.92 15.88 -15.36
C VAL A 245 18.10 15.53 -13.87
N GLY A 246 19.21 16.01 -13.31
CA GLY A 246 19.62 15.73 -11.93
C GLY A 246 20.40 14.42 -11.76
N ASP A 247 20.88 13.82 -12.87
CA ASP A 247 21.73 12.62 -12.91
C ASP A 247 21.19 11.45 -12.09
N ARG A 248 19.86 11.35 -11.97
CA ARG A 248 19.19 10.38 -11.07
C ARG A 248 19.35 8.96 -11.58
N ILE A 249 19.24 8.75 -12.90
CA ILE A 249 19.41 7.44 -13.53
C ILE A 249 20.88 7.05 -13.51
N ARG A 250 21.79 7.98 -13.83
CA ARG A 250 23.24 7.72 -13.80
C ARG A 250 23.72 7.36 -12.39
N THR A 251 23.22 8.05 -11.37
CA THR A 251 23.64 7.82 -9.97
C THR A 251 23.15 6.48 -9.43
N ASP A 252 21.92 6.06 -9.77
CA ASP A 252 21.39 4.75 -9.38
C ASP A 252 22.07 3.60 -10.15
N GLY A 253 22.43 3.83 -11.42
CA GLY A 253 23.15 2.88 -12.25
C GLY A 253 22.27 1.85 -12.96
N ARG A 254 21.05 1.59 -12.47
CA ARG A 254 20.09 0.69 -13.16
C ARG A 254 19.42 1.36 -14.35
N TRP A 255 18.94 0.55 -15.29
CA TRP A 255 18.17 1.05 -16.43
C TRP A 255 16.72 1.36 -16.01
N PRO A 256 16.10 2.42 -16.56
CA PRO A 256 14.72 2.80 -16.22
C PRO A 256 13.67 1.76 -16.61
N LEU A 257 12.74 1.48 -15.69
CA LEU A 257 11.44 0.86 -15.93
C LEU A 257 10.35 1.93 -15.76
N VAL A 258 9.81 2.40 -16.89
CA VAL A 258 8.70 3.35 -16.91
C VAL A 258 7.40 2.61 -16.62
N ILE A 259 6.80 2.92 -15.48
CA ILE A 259 5.53 2.38 -15.01
C ILE A 259 4.45 3.42 -15.32
N ASP A 260 3.68 3.16 -16.37
CA ASP A 260 2.60 4.04 -16.82
C ASP A 260 1.35 3.23 -17.19
N PRO A 261 0.37 3.14 -16.27
CA PRO A 261 -0.88 2.42 -16.51
C PRO A 261 -1.74 3.04 -17.62
N SER A 262 -1.54 4.32 -17.96
CA SER A 262 -2.30 4.96 -19.05
C SER A 262 -1.78 4.62 -20.44
N GLY A 263 -0.53 4.15 -20.56
CA GLY A 263 0.12 3.88 -21.85
C GLY A 263 0.53 5.13 -22.64
N GLN A 264 0.44 6.33 -22.06
CA GLN A 264 0.92 7.56 -22.68
C GLN A 264 2.44 7.56 -22.86
N ALA A 265 3.20 7.01 -21.90
CA ALA A 265 4.65 6.88 -21.98
C ALA A 265 5.09 5.96 -23.12
N ALA A 266 4.40 4.82 -23.30
CA ALA A 266 4.65 3.92 -24.43
C ALA A 266 4.39 4.62 -25.77
N THR A 267 3.31 5.39 -25.85
CA THR A 267 2.98 6.21 -27.02
C THR A 267 4.05 7.27 -27.28
N PHE A 268 4.44 8.01 -26.24
CA PHE A 268 5.51 8.99 -26.30
C PHE A 268 6.81 8.37 -26.83
N LEU A 269 7.29 7.28 -26.23
CA LEU A 269 8.53 6.61 -26.63
C LEU A 269 8.48 6.06 -28.07
N ARG A 270 7.31 5.62 -28.54
CA ARG A 270 7.11 5.14 -29.92
C ARG A 270 7.22 6.25 -30.97
N TYR A 271 6.80 7.47 -30.63
CA TYR A 271 6.93 8.64 -31.51
C TYR A 271 8.25 9.40 -31.33
N GLN A 272 9.07 9.01 -30.35
CA GLN A 272 10.46 9.45 -30.26
C GLN A 272 11.35 8.64 -31.20
N ASP A 273 12.55 9.14 -31.47
CA ASP A 273 13.56 8.45 -32.28
C ASP A 273 14.21 7.29 -31.50
N THR A 274 13.44 6.23 -31.25
CA THR A 274 13.83 5.04 -30.48
C THR A 274 13.80 3.77 -31.33
N ASN A 275 14.62 2.80 -30.94
CA ASN A 275 14.48 1.44 -31.42
C ASN A 275 13.48 0.71 -30.53
N TYR A 276 12.23 0.65 -31.00
CA TYR A 276 11.11 0.15 -30.20
C TYR A 276 10.85 -1.34 -30.45
N VAL A 277 10.85 -2.14 -29.38
CA VAL A 277 10.56 -3.58 -29.38
C VAL A 277 9.30 -3.83 -28.56
N ASP A 278 8.23 -4.22 -29.24
CA ASP A 278 7.00 -4.68 -28.57
C ASP A 278 7.18 -6.12 -28.11
N ALA A 279 7.26 -6.36 -26.80
CA ALA A 279 7.54 -7.69 -26.25
C ALA A 279 6.36 -8.67 -26.42
N VAL A 280 5.14 -8.18 -26.65
CA VAL A 280 4.01 -9.06 -26.95
C VAL A 280 4.14 -9.59 -28.38
N ASN A 281 4.71 -8.80 -29.30
CA ASN A 281 4.88 -9.18 -30.69
C ASN A 281 6.01 -10.22 -30.87
N PRO A 282 5.70 -11.48 -31.23
CA PRO A 282 6.70 -12.54 -31.34
C PRO A 282 7.69 -12.31 -32.48
N ASP A 283 7.35 -11.53 -33.50
CA ASP A 283 8.31 -11.15 -34.55
C ASP A 283 9.38 -10.20 -34.00
N HIS A 284 8.99 -9.26 -33.15
CA HIS A 284 9.92 -8.32 -32.52
C HIS A 284 10.84 -9.02 -31.50
N LEU A 285 10.33 -10.05 -30.79
CA LEU A 285 11.11 -10.83 -29.82
C LEU A 285 12.03 -11.89 -30.44
N ARG A 286 12.05 -12.08 -31.77
CA ARG A 286 12.99 -13.04 -32.38
C ARG A 286 14.43 -12.64 -32.04
N PRO A 287 15.33 -13.58 -31.70
CA PRO A 287 16.70 -13.26 -31.33
C PRO A 287 17.39 -12.35 -32.35
N GLU A 288 17.26 -12.61 -33.65
CA GLU A 288 17.84 -11.72 -34.68
C GLU A 288 17.26 -10.32 -34.71
N ARG A 289 15.96 -10.17 -34.46
CA ARG A 289 15.33 -8.86 -34.44
C ARG A 289 15.80 -8.06 -33.23
N ILE A 290 15.92 -8.70 -32.07
CA ILE A 290 16.50 -8.08 -30.88
C ILE A 290 17.96 -7.70 -31.12
N ARG A 291 18.77 -8.61 -31.67
CA ARG A 291 20.19 -8.34 -31.98
C ARG A 291 20.35 -7.13 -32.89
N LEU A 292 19.59 -7.07 -33.99
CA LEU A 292 19.64 -5.95 -34.92
C LEU A 292 19.10 -4.64 -34.31
N ALA A 293 18.04 -4.70 -33.51
CA ALA A 293 17.53 -3.53 -32.79
C ALA A 293 18.58 -2.98 -31.80
N LEU A 294 19.30 -3.86 -31.10
CA LEU A 294 20.38 -3.51 -30.20
C LEU A 294 21.58 -2.91 -30.95
N LEU A 295 22.04 -3.55 -32.03
CA LEU A 295 23.12 -3.02 -32.87
C LEU A 295 22.79 -1.66 -33.47
N GLY A 296 21.56 -1.50 -33.98
CA GLY A 296 21.07 -0.21 -34.47
C GLY A 296 21.07 0.87 -33.38
N ALA A 297 20.65 0.51 -32.16
CA ALA A 297 20.57 1.44 -31.05
C ALA A 297 21.96 1.90 -30.62
N LEU A 298 22.91 0.96 -30.51
CA LEU A 298 24.31 1.23 -30.19
C LEU A 298 24.99 2.09 -31.26
N ARG A 299 24.83 1.72 -32.54
CA ARG A 299 25.44 2.43 -33.67
C ARG A 299 25.04 3.91 -33.74
N PHE A 300 23.77 4.19 -33.49
CA PHE A 300 23.22 5.54 -33.57
C PHE A 300 23.16 6.26 -32.21
N GLY A 301 23.49 5.58 -31.10
CA GLY A 301 23.32 6.13 -29.76
C GLY A 301 21.86 6.38 -29.37
N LYS A 302 20.93 5.64 -29.98
CA LYS A 302 19.49 5.81 -29.76
C LYS A 302 19.00 4.94 -28.59
N PRO A 303 17.90 5.32 -27.92
CA PRO A 303 17.29 4.47 -26.92
C PRO A 303 16.76 3.17 -27.52
N LEU A 304 17.06 2.04 -26.90
CA LEU A 304 16.38 0.76 -27.11
C LEU A 304 15.26 0.64 -26.09
N VAL A 305 14.02 0.51 -26.55
CA VAL A 305 12.83 0.44 -25.71
C VAL A 305 12.20 -0.94 -25.81
N PHE A 306 12.03 -1.63 -24.67
CA PHE A 306 11.19 -2.82 -24.58
C PHE A 306 9.84 -2.47 -23.95
N ASP A 307 8.76 -2.60 -24.72
CA ASP A 307 7.39 -2.44 -24.24
C ASP A 307 6.85 -3.79 -23.76
N LEU A 308 6.70 -3.91 -22.44
CA LEU A 308 6.18 -5.10 -21.76
C LEU A 308 4.66 -5.14 -21.75
N ARG A 309 3.99 -4.06 -22.17
CA ARG A 309 2.52 -3.95 -22.22
C ARG A 309 1.91 -4.20 -20.84
N GLU A 310 0.87 -5.02 -20.77
CA GLU A 310 0.06 -5.28 -19.57
C GLU A 310 0.50 -6.56 -18.82
N VAL A 311 1.60 -7.18 -19.24
CA VAL A 311 2.12 -8.43 -18.66
C VAL A 311 3.59 -8.29 -18.33
N ASP A 312 4.07 -9.01 -17.31
CA ASP A 312 5.48 -9.16 -17.07
C ASP A 312 6.10 -10.09 -18.13
N LEU A 313 6.57 -9.46 -19.20
CA LEU A 313 7.37 -10.10 -20.23
C LEU A 313 8.86 -9.90 -20.03
N PHE A 314 9.30 -9.36 -18.88
CA PHE A 314 10.71 -9.16 -18.59
C PHE A 314 11.51 -10.48 -18.62
N PRO A 315 11.03 -11.60 -18.03
CA PRO A 315 11.71 -12.89 -18.16
C PRO A 315 11.74 -13.43 -19.60
N ALA A 316 10.75 -13.08 -20.43
CA ALA A 316 10.75 -13.46 -21.84
C ALA A 316 11.82 -12.68 -22.61
N VAL A 317 11.93 -11.37 -22.40
CA VAL A 317 12.98 -10.54 -22.97
C VAL A 317 14.37 -11.05 -22.57
N GLN A 318 14.59 -11.36 -21.30
CA GLN A 318 15.86 -11.92 -20.82
C GLN A 318 16.21 -13.24 -21.53
N ARG A 319 15.27 -14.18 -21.63
CA ARG A 319 15.49 -15.44 -22.36
C ARG A 319 15.85 -15.22 -23.83
N GLN A 320 15.24 -14.25 -24.50
CA GLN A 320 15.55 -13.97 -25.90
C GLN A 320 16.91 -13.29 -26.06
N LEU A 321 17.33 -12.45 -25.11
CA LEU A 321 18.70 -11.91 -25.06
C LEU A 321 19.72 -13.04 -24.89
N GLU A 322 19.48 -13.98 -23.98
CA GLU A 322 20.34 -15.17 -23.81
C GLU A 322 20.38 -16.05 -25.08
N ALA A 323 19.28 -16.11 -25.83
CA ALA A 323 19.22 -16.83 -27.10
C ALA A 323 20.01 -16.14 -28.24
N VAL A 324 20.26 -14.82 -28.15
CA VAL A 324 21.16 -14.12 -29.07
C VAL A 324 22.60 -14.50 -28.79
N GLN A 325 23.00 -14.39 -27.53
CA GLN A 325 24.32 -14.74 -27.05
C GLN A 325 24.23 -15.04 -25.53
N PRO A 326 24.84 -16.14 -25.05
CA PRO A 326 24.88 -16.43 -23.62
C PRO A 326 25.54 -15.29 -22.82
N GLY A 327 24.91 -14.89 -21.72
CA GLY A 327 25.35 -13.79 -20.84
C GLY A 327 24.94 -12.40 -21.30
N LEU A 328 24.30 -12.25 -22.47
CA LEU A 328 23.94 -10.94 -23.03
C LEU A 328 22.97 -10.17 -22.14
N ALA A 329 22.01 -10.84 -21.49
CA ALA A 329 21.06 -10.13 -20.64
C ALA A 329 21.77 -9.47 -19.45
N GLN A 330 22.71 -10.20 -18.83
CA GLN A 330 23.51 -9.68 -17.72
C GLN A 330 24.43 -8.53 -18.17
N GLU A 331 25.12 -8.67 -19.30
CA GLU A 331 26.01 -7.61 -19.82
C GLU A 331 25.24 -6.35 -20.20
N LEU A 332 24.06 -6.50 -20.83
CA LEU A 332 23.25 -5.38 -21.25
C LEU A 332 22.63 -4.66 -20.05
N LEU A 333 22.02 -5.41 -19.12
CA LEU A 333 21.40 -4.85 -17.92
C LEU A 333 22.42 -4.23 -16.97
N GLY A 334 23.61 -4.84 -16.88
CA GLY A 334 24.75 -4.34 -16.09
C GLY A 334 25.62 -3.30 -16.80
N ARG A 335 25.24 -2.84 -18.00
CA ARG A 335 25.99 -1.89 -18.85
C ARG A 335 27.36 -2.37 -19.36
N GLY A 336 27.83 -3.54 -18.93
CA GLY A 336 29.10 -4.14 -19.34
C GLY A 336 29.25 -4.34 -20.86
N LEU A 337 28.15 -4.40 -21.61
CA LEU A 337 28.19 -4.47 -23.07
C LEU A 337 28.88 -3.25 -23.72
N LEU A 338 28.85 -2.09 -23.05
CA LEU A 338 29.49 -0.85 -23.51
C LEU A 338 30.99 -0.81 -23.17
N GLU A 339 31.47 -1.67 -22.29
CA GLU A 339 32.87 -1.73 -21.87
C GLU A 339 33.68 -2.56 -22.85
N GLN A 340 34.92 -2.13 -23.10
CA GLN A 340 35.91 -2.89 -23.90
C GLN A 340 35.38 -3.36 -25.27
N GLU A 341 34.47 -2.58 -25.86
CA GLU A 341 33.85 -2.89 -27.15
C GLU A 341 33.16 -4.26 -27.22
N ARG A 342 32.69 -4.80 -26.09
CA ARG A 342 32.04 -6.13 -26.02
C ARG A 342 30.84 -6.26 -26.95
N TYR A 343 30.14 -5.16 -27.25
CA TYR A 343 29.08 -5.14 -28.27
C TYR A 343 29.50 -5.65 -29.65
N LEU A 344 30.80 -5.61 -30.00
CA LEU A 344 31.29 -6.13 -31.28
C LEU A 344 31.09 -7.65 -31.40
N SER A 345 30.95 -8.38 -30.28
CA SER A 345 30.65 -9.82 -30.30
C SER A 345 29.27 -10.13 -30.92
N LEU A 346 28.39 -9.14 -30.99
CA LEU A 346 27.06 -9.27 -31.60
C LEU A 346 27.10 -9.19 -33.13
N LEU A 347 28.21 -8.74 -33.72
CA LEU A 347 28.40 -8.66 -35.16
C LEU A 347 28.60 -10.05 -35.75
N ARG A 348 28.07 -10.25 -36.95
CA ARG A 348 28.17 -11.52 -37.69
C ARG A 348 28.80 -11.30 -39.06
N PRO A 349 29.51 -12.31 -39.61
CA PRO A 349 30.09 -12.22 -40.95
C PRO A 349 29.06 -11.97 -42.07
N THR A 350 27.78 -12.30 -41.82
CA THR A 350 26.66 -12.10 -42.74
C THR A 350 26.05 -10.70 -42.68
N ASP A 351 26.45 -9.86 -41.71
CA ASP A 351 25.92 -8.52 -41.58
C ASP A 351 26.47 -7.61 -42.69
N GLY A 352 25.65 -6.66 -43.15
CA GLY A 352 26.04 -5.72 -44.20
C GLY A 352 27.16 -4.75 -43.77
N PRO A 353 27.80 -4.06 -44.73
CA PRO A 353 28.90 -3.12 -44.45
C PRO A 353 28.50 -1.99 -43.49
N GLU A 354 27.20 -1.71 -43.37
CA GLU A 354 26.64 -0.75 -42.43
C GLU A 354 26.82 -1.13 -40.95
N TYR A 355 27.18 -2.39 -40.65
CA TYR A 355 27.52 -2.86 -39.30
C TYR A 355 29.02 -3.09 -39.10
N GLY A 356 29.88 -2.55 -39.98
CA GLY A 356 31.33 -2.62 -39.79
C GLY A 356 31.77 -1.98 -38.45
N PRO A 357 32.86 -2.45 -37.81
CA PRO A 357 33.31 -1.94 -36.51
C PRO A 357 33.47 -0.41 -36.45
N ASN A 358 33.95 0.19 -37.55
CA ASN A 358 34.14 1.65 -37.67
C ASN A 358 32.84 2.46 -37.69
N GLN A 359 31.68 1.82 -37.75
CA GLN A 359 30.36 2.47 -37.74
C GLN A 359 29.88 2.78 -36.31
N PHE A 360 30.53 2.22 -35.29
CA PHE A 360 30.19 2.44 -33.88
C PHE A 360 31.11 3.53 -33.31
N GLN A 361 30.57 4.74 -33.14
CA GLN A 361 31.32 5.88 -32.63
C GLN A 361 31.17 6.01 -31.12
N GLU A 362 32.28 6.15 -30.40
CA GLU A 362 32.29 6.26 -28.93
C GLU A 362 31.39 7.40 -28.42
N ALA A 363 31.42 8.56 -29.08
CA ALA A 363 30.55 9.69 -28.76
C ALA A 363 29.06 9.33 -28.84
N ARG A 364 28.65 8.45 -29.75
CA ARG A 364 27.25 7.99 -29.85
C ARG A 364 26.93 6.92 -28.82
N LEU A 365 27.86 6.01 -28.55
CA LEU A 365 27.69 4.95 -27.55
C LEU A 365 27.40 5.51 -26.15
N GLN A 366 28.01 6.65 -25.79
CA GLN A 366 27.71 7.34 -24.52
C GLN A 366 26.24 7.81 -24.40
N HIS A 367 25.54 8.00 -25.53
CA HIS A 367 24.13 8.39 -25.57
C HIS A 367 23.18 7.20 -25.59
N PHE A 368 23.67 5.96 -25.77
CA PHE A 368 22.83 4.77 -25.72
C PHE A 368 22.09 4.68 -24.39
N ARG A 369 20.80 4.33 -24.47
CA ARG A 369 19.94 4.10 -23.32
C ARG A 369 19.15 2.82 -23.53
N LEU A 370 19.00 2.03 -22.48
CA LEU A 370 18.03 0.94 -22.44
C LEU A 370 16.87 1.35 -21.55
N LEU A 371 15.65 1.23 -22.07
CA LEU A 371 14.42 1.60 -21.38
C LEU A 371 13.44 0.42 -21.44
N PHE A 372 12.74 0.20 -20.34
CA PHE A 372 11.58 -0.69 -20.28
C PHE A 372 10.33 0.15 -20.01
N VAL A 373 9.21 -0.20 -20.63
CA VAL A 373 7.91 0.42 -20.33
C VAL A 373 6.88 -0.65 -20.05
N THR A 374 6.03 -0.44 -19.03
CA THR A 374 4.97 -1.35 -18.64
C THR A 374 3.73 -0.59 -18.18
N LYS A 375 2.56 -1.16 -18.46
CA LYS A 375 1.29 -0.70 -17.89
C LYS A 375 0.96 -1.37 -16.56
N VAL A 376 1.71 -2.39 -16.15
CA VAL A 376 1.52 -3.09 -14.87
C VAL A 376 1.85 -2.12 -13.73
N ARG A 377 0.89 -1.78 -12.86
CA ARG A 377 1.08 -0.78 -11.79
C ARG A 377 2.13 -1.21 -10.76
N TRP A 378 2.19 -2.52 -10.55
CA TRP A 378 3.02 -3.17 -9.52
C TRP A 378 3.88 -4.26 -10.16
N PRO A 379 4.97 -3.89 -10.84
CA PRO A 379 5.90 -4.88 -11.39
C PRO A 379 6.49 -5.77 -10.29
N PRO A 380 6.86 -7.03 -10.59
CA PRO A 380 7.43 -7.94 -9.62
C PRO A 380 8.69 -7.37 -8.94
N ALA A 381 8.91 -7.73 -7.66
CA ALA A 381 10.04 -7.21 -6.88
C ALA A 381 11.40 -7.53 -7.52
N GLU A 382 11.54 -8.71 -8.14
CA GLU A 382 12.74 -9.12 -8.89
C GLU A 382 13.07 -8.15 -10.02
N GLN A 383 12.03 -7.69 -10.75
CA GLN A 383 12.20 -6.70 -11.82
C GLN A 383 12.62 -5.33 -11.26
N LEU A 384 12.04 -4.92 -10.12
CA LEU A 384 12.37 -3.66 -9.45
C LEU A 384 13.73 -3.65 -8.75
N GLN A 385 14.33 -4.82 -8.51
CA GLN A 385 15.71 -4.92 -8.04
C GLN A 385 16.69 -4.60 -9.18
N VAL A 386 16.38 -5.07 -10.39
CA VAL A 386 17.25 -4.94 -11.57
C VAL A 386 17.05 -3.61 -12.32
N LEU A 387 15.82 -3.09 -12.33
CA LEU A 387 15.46 -1.86 -13.05
C LEU A 387 15.07 -0.74 -12.07
N LEU A 388 15.37 0.50 -12.44
CA LEU A 388 14.99 1.70 -11.69
C LEU A 388 13.53 2.07 -12.00
N PRO A 389 12.58 2.00 -11.03
CA PRO A 389 11.22 2.39 -11.30
C PRO A 389 11.09 3.91 -11.55
N VAL A 390 10.47 4.26 -12.67
CA VAL A 390 10.06 5.63 -13.04
C VAL A 390 8.54 5.64 -13.20
N ARG A 391 7.83 6.25 -12.26
CA ARG A 391 6.36 6.21 -12.15
C ARG A 391 5.74 7.46 -12.75
N VAL A 392 4.94 7.25 -13.79
CA VAL A 392 4.17 8.32 -14.42
C VAL A 392 2.95 8.62 -13.57
N GLN A 393 2.86 9.86 -13.11
CA GLN A 393 1.69 10.37 -12.42
C GLN A 393 0.60 10.73 -13.45
N LEU A 394 -0.64 10.33 -13.16
CA LEU A 394 -1.78 10.73 -13.98
C LEU A 394 -2.28 12.09 -13.49
N PRO A 395 -2.57 13.05 -14.39
CA PRO A 395 -3.19 14.31 -13.99
C PRO A 395 -4.63 14.02 -13.54
N GLY A 396 -4.83 13.78 -12.23
CA GLY A 396 -6.16 13.55 -11.67
C GLY A 396 -6.17 12.61 -10.46
N GLY A 397 -5.81 13.17 -9.31
CA GLY A 397 -6.03 12.60 -7.98
C GLY A 397 -5.62 13.67 -6.99
N ALA A 398 -6.48 14.67 -6.80
CA ALA A 398 -6.25 15.75 -5.87
C ALA A 398 -5.87 15.17 -4.51
N SER A 399 -4.63 15.40 -4.07
CA SER A 399 -4.33 15.53 -2.66
C SER A 399 -5.11 16.76 -2.18
N SER A 400 -6.36 16.56 -1.79
CA SER A 400 -7.12 17.57 -1.06
C SER A 400 -6.49 17.68 0.33
N SER A 401 -5.43 18.47 0.43
CA SER A 401 -5.01 19.04 1.71
C SER A 401 -6.19 19.89 2.22
N PRO A 402 -6.72 19.64 3.43
CA PRO A 402 -7.71 20.55 4.00
C PRO A 402 -7.05 21.92 4.22
N PRO A 403 -7.73 23.04 3.90
CA PRO A 403 -7.19 24.36 4.16
C PRO A 403 -6.98 24.57 5.66
N GLN A 404 -5.88 25.24 5.98
CA GLN A 404 -5.44 25.62 7.34
C GLN A 404 -6.47 26.46 8.08
#